data_AF-A0A961LNR3-F1
#
_entry.id   AF-A0A961LNR3-F1
#
_cell.length_a   1.000
_cell.length_b   1.000
_cell.length_c   1.000
_cell.angle_alpha   90.00
_cell.angle_beta   90.00
_cell.angle_gamma   90.00
#
_symmetry.space_group_name_H-M   'P 1'
#
loop_
_entity.id
_entity.type
_entity.pdbx_description
1 polymer ?
#
loop_
_entity_poly.entity_id
_entity_poly.type
_entity_poly.pdbx_seq_one_letter_code
_entity_poly.pdbx_strand_id
1 'polypeptide(L)' 'WPPRGDKGFGYDPVFQPDGHAVTFGEMAASEKHGWEAGSGDGGLSHRARAFARFARECLIPSGHAPKPA' A
#
# COMPACT_ATOMS: atom_id res chain seq x y z
N TRP A 1 2.29 -20.91 -1.26
CA TRP A 1 1.57 -22.00 -0.55
C TRP A 1 2.56 -22.68 0.40
N PRO A 2 2.18 -23.04 1.64
CA PRO A 2 0.84 -22.93 2.26
C PRO A 2 0.42 -21.48 2.59
N PRO A 3 -0.86 -21.23 2.94
CA PRO A 3 -1.33 -19.96 3.49
C PRO A 3 -0.67 -19.65 4.84
N ARG A 4 -0.38 -18.39 5.15
CA ARG A 4 0.31 -17.94 6.37
C ARG A 4 -0.27 -16.65 6.94
N GLY A 5 -0.22 -16.50 8.26
CA GLY A 5 -0.68 -15.31 8.96
C GLY A 5 -2.19 -15.26 9.20
N ASP A 6 -2.57 -14.43 10.18
CA ASP A 6 -3.92 -14.29 10.74
C ASP A 6 -4.52 -12.89 10.55
N LYS A 7 -3.78 -11.99 9.89
CA LYS A 7 -4.19 -10.60 9.64
C LYS A 7 -4.88 -10.46 8.29
N GLY A 8 -5.59 -9.35 8.13
CA GLY A 8 -6.25 -9.03 6.87
C GLY A 8 -7.49 -9.90 6.64
N PHE A 9 -7.79 -10.21 5.38
CA PHE A 9 -8.98 -10.96 4.99
C PHE A 9 -8.82 -11.67 3.63
N GLY A 10 -9.70 -12.64 3.36
CA GLY A 10 -9.77 -13.31 2.06
C GLY A 10 -8.46 -14.02 1.70
N TYR A 11 -7.85 -13.62 0.59
CA TYR A 11 -6.63 -14.23 0.05
C TYR A 11 -5.33 -13.68 0.64
N ASP A 12 -5.40 -12.80 1.63
CA ASP A 12 -4.21 -12.24 2.26
C ASP A 12 -3.22 -13.32 2.74
N PRO A 13 -3.65 -14.44 3.35
CA PRO A 13 -2.72 -15.48 3.78
C PRO A 13 -2.00 -16.21 2.65
N VAL A 14 -2.46 -16.13 1.40
CA VAL A 14 -1.81 -16.79 0.26
C VAL A 14 -1.04 -15.83 -0.64
N PHE A 15 -1.28 -14.53 -0.50
CA PHE A 15 -0.68 -13.52 -1.36
C PHE A 15 0.63 -13.02 -0.78
N GLN A 16 1.74 -13.45 -1.37
CA GLN A 16 3.09 -12.95 -1.07
C GLN A 16 3.46 -11.90 -2.13
N PRO A 17 3.59 -10.61 -1.78
CA PRO A 17 3.99 -9.58 -2.74
C PRO A 17 5.46 -9.76 -3.14
N ASP A 18 5.77 -9.37 -4.37
CA ASP A 18 7.12 -9.44 -4.93
C ASP A 18 8.13 -8.69 -4.05
N GLY A 19 9.28 -9.31 -3.80
CA GLY A 19 10.34 -8.73 -2.97
C GLY A 19 10.12 -8.86 -1.46
N HIS A 20 9.02 -9.47 -1.00
CA HIS A 20 8.77 -9.74 0.42
C HIS A 20 8.81 -11.25 0.70
N ALA A 21 9.29 -11.62 1.89
CA ALA A 21 9.28 -13.01 2.37
C ALA A 21 7.95 -13.43 3.04
N VAL A 22 7.14 -12.44 3.41
CA VAL A 22 5.90 -12.64 4.18
C VAL A 22 4.68 -12.36 3.30
N THR A 23 3.57 -13.01 3.62
CA THR A 23 2.28 -12.81 2.95
C THR A 23 1.58 -11.55 3.47
N PHE A 24 0.56 -11.06 2.76
CA PHE A 24 -0.31 -10.01 3.30
C PHE A 24 -1.02 -10.43 4.59
N GLY A 25 -1.22 -11.73 4.82
CA GLY A 25 -1.77 -12.25 6.07
C GLY A 25 -0.82 -12.09 7.27
N GLU A 26 0.47 -11.88 7.03
CA GLU A 26 1.50 -11.74 8.07
C GLU A 26 1.83 -10.26 8.34
N MET A 27 1.56 -9.36 7.39
CA MET A 27 1.86 -7.92 7.48
C MET A 27 0.87 -7.15 8.35
N ALA A 28 1.36 -6.15 9.11
CA ALA A 28 0.51 -5.16 9.75
C ALA A 28 -0.22 -4.29 8.71
N ALA A 29 -1.34 -3.68 9.11
CA ALA A 29 -2.13 -2.84 8.21
C ALA A 29 -1.34 -1.64 7.68
N SER A 30 -0.45 -1.06 8.49
CA SER A 30 0.45 0.03 8.08
C SER A 30 1.51 -0.42 7.07
N GLU A 31 2.01 -1.65 7.15
CA GLU A 31 2.97 -2.20 6.17
C GLU A 31 2.27 -2.48 4.84
N LYS A 32 1.05 -3.02 4.88
CA LYS A 32 0.27 -3.37 3.68
C LYS A 32 -0.34 -2.14 2.99
N HIS A 33 -0.89 -1.21 3.76
CA HIS A 33 -1.67 -0.07 3.29
C HIS A 33 -0.97 1.27 3.48
N GLY A 34 0.24 1.30 4.04
CA GLY A 34 1.02 2.52 4.19
C GLY A 34 1.26 3.18 2.84
N TRP A 35 0.85 4.43 2.74
CA TRP A 35 1.21 5.37 1.68
C TRP A 35 1.08 6.78 2.25
N GLU A 36 1.84 7.73 1.71
CA GLU A 36 1.83 9.12 2.14
C GLU A 36 1.45 10.01 0.97
N ALA A 37 0.70 11.09 1.26
CA ALA A 37 0.30 12.05 0.25
C ALA A 37 1.54 12.76 -0.33
N GLY A 38 1.68 12.71 -1.65
CA GLY A 38 2.84 13.26 -2.36
C GLY A 38 3.98 12.25 -2.60
N SER A 39 3.97 11.09 -1.96
CA SER A 39 5.02 10.05 -2.10
C SER A 39 4.86 9.15 -3.34
N GLY A 40 4.15 9.64 -4.36
CA GLY A 40 3.85 8.90 -5.59
C GLY A 40 2.97 7.67 -5.36
N ASP A 41 3.14 6.62 -6.18
CA ASP A 41 2.37 5.36 -6.10
C ASP A 41 2.96 4.36 -5.08
N GLY A 42 3.69 4.82 -4.06
CA GLY A 42 4.57 4.01 -3.21
C GLY A 42 3.88 2.98 -2.29
N GLY A 43 2.55 2.85 -2.31
CA GLY A 43 1.83 1.88 -1.50
C GLY A 43 2.11 0.43 -1.91
N LEU A 44 2.21 -0.49 -0.93
CA LEU A 44 2.48 -1.90 -1.22
C LEU A 44 1.25 -2.62 -1.81
N SER A 45 0.08 -2.45 -1.22
CA SER A 45 -1.16 -3.05 -1.72
C SER A 45 -1.75 -2.31 -2.94
N HIS A 46 -2.45 -3.06 -3.80
CA HIS A 46 -3.16 -2.48 -4.95
C HIS A 46 -4.12 -1.35 -4.55
N ARG A 47 -4.79 -1.47 -3.39
CA ARG A 47 -5.68 -0.43 -2.85
C ARG A 47 -4.91 0.85 -2.53
N ALA A 48 -3.76 0.73 -1.87
CA ALA A 48 -2.94 1.88 -1.54
C ALA A 48 -2.44 2.59 -2.80
N ARG A 49 -1.97 1.84 -3.81
CA ARG A 49 -1.55 2.41 -5.11
C ARG A 49 -2.69 3.12 -5.83
N ALA A 50 -3.86 2.48 -5.91
CA ALA A 50 -5.04 3.07 -6.56
C ALA A 50 -5.49 4.34 -5.83
N PHE A 51 -5.48 4.33 -4.50
CA PHE A 51 -5.86 5.49 -3.71
C PHE A 51 -4.83 6.62 -3.81
N ALA A 52 -3.53 6.32 -3.84
CA ALA A 52 -2.49 7.34 -4.07
C ALA A 52 -2.69 8.05 -5.42
N ARG A 53 -3.02 7.31 -6.48
CA ARG A 53 -3.37 7.88 -7.79
C ARG A 53 -4.61 8.75 -7.72
N PHE A 54 -5.67 8.25 -7.10
CA PHE A 54 -6.90 9.01 -6.90
C PHE A 54 -6.66 10.30 -6.12
N ALA A 55 -5.91 10.23 -5.02
CA ALA A 55 -5.58 11.39 -4.21
C ALA A 55 -4.79 12.43 -5.02
N ARG A 56 -3.78 11.99 -5.77
CA ARG A 56 -2.97 12.87 -6.62
C ARG A 56 -3.80 13.60 -7.68
N GLU A 57 -4.72 12.91 -8.35
CA GLU A 57 -5.47 13.49 -9.48
C GLU A 57 -6.73 14.25 -9.05
N CYS A 58 -7.33 13.89 -7.91
CA CYS A 58 -8.66 14.36 -7.55
C CYS A 58 -8.74 15.08 -6.21
N LEU A 59 -7.79 14.87 -5.29
CA LEU A 59 -7.89 15.38 -3.92
C LEU A 59 -6.80 16.41 -3.57
N ILE A 60 -5.64 16.36 -4.22
CA ILE A 60 -4.52 17.25 -3.94
C ILE A 60 -4.54 18.40 -4.97
N PRO A 61 -4.72 19.66 -4.54
CA PRO A 61 -4.72 20.80 -5.45
C PRO A 61 -3.38 20.93 -6.20
N SER A 62 -3.45 21.16 -7.51
CA SER A 62 -2.29 21.47 -8.35
C SER A 62 -1.58 22.73 -7.81
N GLY A 63 -0.48 22.55 -7.08
CA GLY A 63 0.29 23.66 -6.50
C GLY A 63 1.06 23.34 -5.21
N HIS A 64 0.78 22.21 -4.55
CA HIS A 64 1.52 21.79 -3.35
C HIS A 64 2.58 20.74 -3.71
N ALA A 65 3.64 21.14 -4.41
CA ALA A 65 4.83 20.29 -4.50
C ALA A 65 5.44 20.17 -3.09
N PRO A 66 5.75 18.96 -2.59
CA PRO A 66 6.42 18.80 -1.31
C PRO A 66 7.75 19.56 -1.37
N LYS A 67 7.93 20.48 -0.41
CA LYS A 67 9.15 21.27 -0.29
C LYS A 67 10.31 20.29 -0.02
N PRO A 68 11.38 20.28 -0.83
CA PRO A 68 12.53 19.43 -0.53
C PRO A 68 13.13 19.87 0.81
N ALA A 69 13.56 18.87 1.59
CA ALA A 69 14.21 19.04 2.90
C ALA A 69 15.48 19.90 2.80
#